data_AF-A0A7U4JBI0-F1
#
_entry.id   AF-A0A7U4JBI0-F1
#
_cell.length_a   1.000
_cell.length_b   1.000
_cell.length_c   1.000
_cell.angle_alpha   90.00
_cell.angle_beta   90.00
_cell.angle_gamma   90.00
#
_symmetry.space_group_name_H-M   'P 1'
#
loop_
_entity.id
_entity.type
_entity.pdbx_description
1 polymer ?
#
loop_
_entity_poly.entity_id
_entity_poly.type
_entity_poly.pdbx_seq_one_letter_code
_entity_poly.pdbx_strand_id
1 'polypeptide(L)'
;MEPKYLGQSSALPASPEEAVLDYVPNPRPGSRYLVRFAAPEFTSLCPITGQPDFAHLVIDYVPRETIVESKALKLFLGSFRNHGAFHEDCTVGIGERLFREMAPEWLRIGGYWYPRGGIPIDVFWQSGEPPSGVWIPPQDVSGYRGRG
;
A
#
# COMPACT_ATOMS: atom_id res chain seq x y z
N MET A 1 18.21 4.76 14.94
CA MET A 1 17.45 3.51 15.11
C MET A 1 17.89 2.59 13.98
N GLU A 2 18.28 1.35 14.29
CA GLU A 2 18.60 0.36 13.25
C GLU A 2 17.30 -0.25 12.72
N PRO A 3 17.12 -0.36 11.39
CA PRO A 3 15.92 -0.97 10.82
C PRO A 3 15.86 -2.47 11.16
N LYS A 4 14.69 -2.92 11.62
CA LYS A 4 14.41 -4.30 12.03
C LYS A 4 14.52 -5.28 10.87
N TYR A 5 14.10 -4.88 9.68
CA TYR A 5 14.00 -5.79 8.53
C TYR A 5 15.09 -5.55 7.49
N LEU A 6 15.47 -4.31 7.21
CA LEU A 6 16.37 -4.00 6.10
C LEU A 6 17.74 -4.68 6.27
N GLY A 7 18.24 -5.32 5.21
CA GLY A 7 19.51 -6.07 5.24
C GLY A 7 19.48 -7.44 5.93
N GLN A 8 18.35 -7.84 6.52
CA GLN A 8 18.19 -9.14 7.18
C GLN A 8 17.46 -10.16 6.30
N SER A 9 17.47 -11.44 6.67
CA SER A 9 16.51 -12.43 6.13
C SER A 9 15.22 -12.38 6.95
N SER A 10 14.06 -12.45 6.30
CA SER A 10 12.76 -12.40 6.99
C SER A 10 11.72 -13.24 6.25
N ALA A 11 10.97 -14.05 6.99
CA ALA A 11 9.81 -14.77 6.48
C ALA A 11 8.63 -13.82 6.25
N LEU A 12 7.68 -14.23 5.40
CA LEU A 12 6.41 -13.54 5.29
C LEU A 12 5.58 -13.77 6.56
N PRO A 13 4.91 -12.73 7.10
CA PRO A 13 3.93 -12.90 8.17
C PRO A 13 2.79 -13.81 7.73
N ALA A 14 2.16 -14.53 8.68
CA ALA A 14 1.08 -15.46 8.37
C ALA A 14 -0.21 -14.74 7.95
N SER A 15 -0.41 -13.51 8.43
CA SER A 15 -1.57 -12.68 8.09
C SER A 15 -1.24 -11.18 8.17
N PRO A 16 -2.09 -10.31 7.59
CA PRO A 16 -1.97 -8.84 7.71
C PRO A 16 -1.95 -8.34 9.16
N GLU A 17 -2.64 -9.01 10.06
CA GLU A 17 -2.71 -8.63 11.48
C GLU A 17 -1.40 -8.87 12.21
N GLU A 18 -0.66 -9.92 11.84
CA GLU A 18 0.64 -10.28 12.40
C GLU A 18 1.81 -9.50 11.77
N ALA A 19 1.58 -8.87 10.63
CA ALA A 19 2.60 -8.06 9.97
C ALA A 19 2.91 -6.80 10.79
N VAL A 20 4.20 -6.55 10.99
CA VAL A 20 4.69 -5.41 11.76
C VAL A 20 5.42 -4.46 10.84
N LEU A 21 4.97 -3.21 10.78
CA LEU A 21 5.66 -2.13 10.09
C LEU A 21 6.88 -1.68 10.90
N ASP A 22 7.85 -1.13 10.19
CA ASP A 22 9.08 -0.57 10.75
C ASP A 22 9.34 0.81 10.15
N TYR A 23 10.10 1.63 10.86
CA TYR A 23 10.20 3.05 10.59
C TYR A 23 11.62 3.55 10.74
N VAL A 24 11.98 4.52 9.91
CA VAL A 24 13.22 5.27 10.05
C VAL A 24 12.92 6.76 10.14
N PRO A 25 13.81 7.58 10.74
CA PRO A 25 13.60 9.02 10.82
C PRO A 25 13.40 9.64 9.44
N ASN A 26 12.47 10.58 9.33
CA ASN A 26 12.34 11.42 8.14
C ASN A 26 13.64 12.24 7.99
N PRO A 27 14.37 12.14 6.87
CA PRO A 27 15.61 12.89 6.67
C PRO A 27 15.40 14.40 6.43
N ARG A 28 14.16 14.82 6.17
CA ARG A 28 13.76 16.20 5.80
C ARG A 28 12.48 16.63 6.54
N PRO A 29 12.45 16.67 7.90
CA PRO A 29 11.23 16.97 8.67
C PRO A 29 10.69 18.39 8.45
N GLY A 30 11.52 19.33 8.00
CA GLY A 30 11.11 20.71 7.68
C GLY A 30 10.56 20.91 6.26
N SER A 31 10.47 19.87 5.44
CA SER A 31 9.97 19.96 4.07
C SER A 31 8.73 19.09 3.91
N ARG A 32 7.66 19.64 3.34
CA ARG A 32 6.56 18.80 2.88
C ARG A 32 6.91 18.24 1.51
N TYR A 33 6.96 16.93 1.40
CA TYR A 33 7.21 16.22 0.16
C TYR A 33 6.33 14.98 0.09
N LEU A 34 6.08 14.50 -1.13
CA LEU A 34 5.32 13.29 -1.35
C LEU A 34 6.26 12.10 -1.53
N VAL A 35 5.94 10.99 -0.89
CA VAL A 35 6.54 9.69 -1.17
C VAL A 35 5.48 8.81 -1.85
N ARG A 36 5.87 8.14 -2.93
CA ARG A 36 5.04 7.15 -3.64
C ARG A 36 5.67 5.77 -3.52
N PHE A 37 4.87 4.79 -3.12
CA PHE A 37 5.14 3.38 -3.36
C PHE A 37 4.24 2.86 -4.47
N ALA A 38 4.85 2.29 -5.50
CA ALA A 38 4.14 1.51 -6.51
C ALA A 38 4.43 0.04 -6.25
N ALA A 39 3.40 -0.73 -5.90
CA ALA A 39 3.47 -2.16 -5.60
C ALA A 39 2.72 -2.94 -6.70
N PRO A 40 3.39 -3.28 -7.81
CA PRO A 40 2.78 -3.99 -8.93
C PRO A 40 2.54 -5.48 -8.69
N GLU A 41 3.02 -6.00 -7.56
CA GLU A 41 3.03 -7.44 -7.24
C GLU A 41 2.02 -7.79 -6.14
N PHE A 42 1.05 -6.91 -5.86
CA PHE A 42 0.06 -7.18 -4.82
C PHE A 42 -0.90 -8.28 -5.22
N THR A 43 -1.19 -9.18 -4.27
CA THR A 43 -2.16 -10.27 -4.46
C THR A 43 -2.81 -10.66 -3.15
N SER A 44 -4.08 -11.05 -3.23
CA SER A 44 -4.88 -11.60 -2.13
C SER A 44 -5.81 -12.69 -2.67
N LEU A 45 -6.64 -13.30 -1.81
CA LEU A 45 -7.64 -14.28 -2.21
C LEU A 45 -9.04 -13.65 -2.22
N CYS A 46 -9.85 -14.04 -3.20
CA CYS A 46 -11.28 -13.80 -3.17
C CYS A 46 -11.90 -14.59 -2.00
N PRO A 47 -12.61 -13.96 -1.05
CA PRO A 47 -13.13 -14.63 0.14
C PRO A 47 -14.22 -15.67 -0.18
N ILE A 48 -14.84 -15.57 -1.36
CA ILE A 48 -15.93 -16.47 -1.78
C ILE A 48 -15.39 -17.70 -2.52
N THR A 49 -14.45 -17.49 -3.45
CA THR A 49 -14.00 -18.54 -4.38
C THR A 49 -12.63 -19.11 -4.03
N GLY A 50 -11.85 -18.42 -3.18
CA GLY A 50 -10.46 -18.75 -2.89
C GLY A 50 -9.50 -18.51 -4.07
N GLN A 51 -9.96 -17.93 -5.19
CA GLN A 51 -9.10 -17.62 -6.33
C GLN A 51 -8.21 -16.41 -6.03
N PRO A 52 -6.96 -16.39 -6.51
CA PRO A 52 -6.04 -15.29 -6.28
C PRO A 52 -6.35 -14.09 -7.16
N ASP A 53 -6.62 -12.95 -6.55
CA ASP A 53 -6.78 -11.65 -7.19
C ASP A 53 -5.45 -10.89 -7.19
N PHE A 54 -5.23 -10.04 -8.19
CA PHE A 54 -3.99 -9.27 -8.37
C PHE A 54 -4.30 -7.80 -8.56
N ALA A 55 -3.44 -6.93 -8.04
CA ALA A 55 -3.58 -5.49 -8.20
C ALA A 55 -2.23 -4.77 -8.32
N HIS A 56 -2.26 -3.60 -8.94
CA HIS A 56 -1.25 -2.57 -8.71
C HIS A 56 -1.74 -1.69 -7.57
N LEU A 57 -1.04 -1.67 -6.44
CA LEU A 57 -1.30 -0.68 -5.40
C LEU A 57 -0.39 0.52 -5.60
N VAL A 58 -0.96 1.72 -5.57
CA VAL A 58 -0.20 2.97 -5.53
C VAL A 58 -0.54 3.68 -4.22
N ILE A 59 0.47 3.87 -3.39
CA ILE A 59 0.34 4.49 -2.07
C ILE A 59 1.14 5.78 -2.08
N ASP A 60 0.47 6.91 -1.90
CA ASP A 60 1.11 8.21 -1.78
C ASP A 60 0.92 8.74 -0.37
N TYR A 61 1.95 9.27 0.25
CA TYR A 61 1.83 9.89 1.57
C TYR A 61 2.80 11.05 1.77
N VAL A 62 2.42 11.97 2.65
CA VAL A 62 3.25 13.08 3.12
C VAL A 62 3.76 12.73 4.52
N PRO A 63 5.06 12.42 4.68
CA PRO A 63 5.61 11.99 5.96
C PRO A 63 5.63 13.10 7.01
N ARG A 64 5.69 12.70 8.28
CA ARG A 64 5.97 13.59 9.42
C ARG A 64 7.36 13.29 9.98
N GLU A 65 7.45 12.80 11.21
CA GLU A 65 8.72 12.54 11.89
C GLU A 65 9.43 11.29 11.36
N THR A 66 8.68 10.35 10.78
CA THR A 66 9.19 9.07 10.30
C THR A 66 8.73 8.78 8.88
N ILE A 67 9.45 7.86 8.24
CA ILE A 67 9.05 7.20 7.00
C ILE A 67 8.98 5.69 7.24
N VAL A 68 8.06 5.01 6.56
CA VAL A 68 7.98 3.55 6.62
C VAL A 68 9.17 2.92 5.92
N GLU A 69 9.74 1.89 6.52
CA GLU A 69 10.83 1.11 5.95
C GLU A 69 10.28 0.21 4.83
N SER A 70 10.89 0.29 3.65
CA SER A 70 10.39 -0.34 2.42
C SER A 70 10.23 -1.86 2.51
N LYS A 71 11.13 -2.58 3.20
CA LYS A 71 11.03 -4.02 3.36
C LYS A 71 9.93 -4.40 4.35
N ALA A 72 9.71 -3.63 5.41
CA ALA A 72 8.57 -3.81 6.31
C ALA A 72 7.24 -3.65 5.56
N LEU A 73 7.12 -2.61 4.73
CA LEU A 73 5.96 -2.44 3.85
C LEU A 73 5.80 -3.62 2.89
N LYS A 74 6.89 -4.11 2.30
CA LYS A 74 6.86 -5.31 1.43
C LYS A 74 6.32 -6.53 2.19
N LEU A 75 6.77 -6.76 3.43
CA LEU A 75 6.32 -7.90 4.24
C LEU A 75 4.84 -7.76 4.62
N PHE A 76 4.38 -6.55 4.94
CA PHE A 76 2.97 -6.25 5.19
C PHE A 76 2.09 -6.47 3.96
N LEU A 77 2.46 -5.96 2.79
CA LEU A 77 1.70 -6.23 1.57
C LEU A 77 1.74 -7.71 1.19
N GLY A 78 2.88 -8.37 1.41
CA GLY A 78 3.05 -9.79 1.13
C GLY A 78 2.24 -10.73 2.03
N SER A 79 1.86 -10.31 3.24
CA SER A 79 1.04 -11.13 4.15
C SER A 79 -0.40 -11.27 3.68
N PHE A 80 -0.84 -10.48 2.70
CA PHE A 80 -2.17 -10.63 2.08
C PHE A 80 -2.27 -11.80 1.11
N ARG A 81 -1.13 -12.40 0.70
CA ARG A 81 -1.07 -13.42 -0.37
C ARG A 81 -2.07 -14.56 -0.21
N ASN A 82 -2.30 -15.01 1.03
CA ASN A 82 -3.23 -16.08 1.37
C ASN A 82 -4.41 -15.60 2.24
N HIS A 83 -4.62 -14.28 2.30
CA HIS A 83 -5.68 -13.66 3.07
C HIS A 83 -6.90 -13.39 2.17
N GLY A 84 -8.09 -13.75 2.65
CA GLY A 84 -9.34 -13.55 1.92
C GLY A 84 -9.96 -12.18 2.21
N ALA A 85 -10.06 -11.31 1.20
CA ALA A 85 -10.68 -9.98 1.34
C ALA A 85 -11.28 -9.51 0.01
N PHE A 86 -12.38 -8.75 0.08
CA PHE A 86 -12.91 -8.03 -1.08
C PHE A 86 -11.96 -6.92 -1.51
N HIS A 87 -12.00 -6.52 -2.78
CA HIS A 87 -11.08 -5.52 -3.33
C HIS A 87 -11.18 -4.18 -2.58
N GLU A 88 -12.41 -3.80 -2.23
CA GLU A 88 -12.74 -2.58 -1.49
C GLU A 88 -12.18 -2.62 -0.07
N ASP A 89 -12.53 -3.66 0.68
CA ASP A 89 -12.09 -3.84 2.07
C ASP A 89 -10.56 -3.94 2.15
N CYS A 90 -9.95 -4.68 1.22
CA CYS A 90 -8.51 -4.81 1.15
C CYS A 90 -7.82 -3.48 0.87
N THR A 91 -8.27 -2.73 -0.15
CA THR A 91 -7.64 -1.46 -0.53
C THR A 91 -7.82 -0.39 0.54
N VAL A 92 -9.05 -0.19 1.01
CA VAL A 92 -9.37 0.82 2.03
C VAL A 92 -8.72 0.43 3.36
N GLY A 93 -8.82 -0.83 3.78
CA GLY A 93 -8.23 -1.32 5.03
C GLY A 93 -6.72 -1.18 5.08
N ILE A 94 -6.01 -1.45 3.96
CA ILE A 94 -4.57 -1.16 3.85
C ILE A 94 -4.32 0.33 4.05
N GLY A 95 -5.05 1.21 3.35
CA GLY A 95 -4.90 2.66 3.46
C GLY A 95 -5.11 3.18 4.89
N GLU A 96 -6.19 2.75 5.54
CA GLU A 96 -6.53 3.15 6.91
C GLU A 96 -5.51 2.62 7.93
N ARG A 97 -5.05 1.37 7.78
CA ARG A 97 -4.02 0.79 8.65
C ARG A 97 -2.71 1.56 8.53
N LEU A 98 -2.26 1.81 7.29
CA LEU A 98 -1.04 2.57 7.03
C LEU A 98 -1.15 4.00 7.59
N PHE A 99 -2.27 4.70 7.35
CA PHE A 99 -2.48 6.04 7.88
C PHE A 99 -2.41 6.07 9.41
N ARG A 100 -3.05 5.10 10.07
CA ARG A 100 -3.08 5.01 11.53
C ARG A 100 -1.70 4.75 12.13
N GLU A 101 -0.93 3.82 11.56
CA GLU A 101 0.36 3.44 12.13
C GLU A 101 1.52 4.35 11.72
N MET A 102 1.57 4.75 10.44
CA MET A 102 2.61 5.64 9.95
C MET A 102 2.44 7.06 10.48
N ALA A 103 1.23 7.42 10.93
CA ALA A 103 0.84 8.76 11.35
C ALA A 103 1.36 9.87 10.41
N PRO A 104 1.12 9.78 9.08
CA PRO A 104 1.56 10.80 8.14
C PRO A 104 0.70 12.07 8.26
N GLU A 105 1.09 13.15 7.60
CA GLU A 105 0.22 14.34 7.48
C GLU A 105 -0.99 14.03 6.59
N TRP A 106 -0.77 13.22 5.55
CA TRP A 106 -1.80 12.79 4.60
C TRP A 106 -1.37 11.49 3.91
N LEU A 107 -2.36 10.65 3.54
CA LEU A 107 -2.15 9.44 2.76
C LEU A 107 -3.30 9.24 1.77
N ARG A 108 -3.00 8.76 0.56
CA ARG A 108 -3.98 8.14 -0.34
C ARG A 108 -3.48 6.80 -0.86
N ILE A 109 -4.42 5.95 -1.22
CA ILE A 109 -4.18 4.68 -1.89
C ILE A 109 -5.12 4.53 -3.09
N GLY A 110 -4.58 4.00 -4.18
CA GLY A 110 -5.33 3.48 -5.32
C GLY A 110 -4.98 2.02 -5.52
N GLY A 111 -5.99 1.16 -5.53
CA GLY A 111 -5.88 -0.25 -5.87
C GLY A 111 -6.46 -0.49 -7.25
N TYR A 112 -5.61 -0.83 -8.22
CA TYR A 112 -6.00 -1.09 -9.60
C TYR A 112 -6.06 -2.60 -9.83
N TRP A 113 -7.25 -3.19 -9.67
CA TRP A 113 -7.42 -4.64 -9.64
C TRP A 113 -7.61 -5.24 -11.03
N TYR A 114 -7.02 -6.41 -11.23
CA TYR A 114 -7.09 -7.12 -12.51
C TYR A 114 -8.50 -7.66 -12.75
N PRO A 115 -8.94 -7.72 -14.02
CA PRO A 115 -10.33 -7.98 -14.32
C PRO A 115 -10.78 -9.38 -13.91
N ARG A 116 -12.01 -9.45 -13.37
CA ARG A 116 -12.80 -10.67 -13.23
C ARG A 116 -14.01 -10.59 -14.15
N GLY A 117 -14.24 -11.62 -14.97
CA GLY A 117 -15.28 -11.56 -16.00
C GLY A 117 -15.07 -10.42 -17.02
N GLY A 118 -13.83 -9.97 -17.22
CA GLY A 118 -13.50 -8.85 -18.11
C GLY A 118 -13.69 -7.45 -17.52
N ILE A 119 -14.04 -7.34 -16.22
CA ILE A 119 -14.32 -6.05 -15.56
C ILE A 119 -13.28 -5.81 -14.47
N PRO A 120 -12.42 -4.78 -14.57
CA PRO A 120 -11.56 -4.35 -13.49
C PRO A 120 -12.34 -3.55 -12.44
N ILE A 121 -11.84 -3.55 -11.21
CA ILE A 121 -12.40 -2.77 -10.11
C ILE A 121 -11.26 -1.91 -9.57
N ASP A 122 -11.33 -0.60 -9.79
CA ASP A 122 -10.36 0.33 -9.23
C ASP A 122 -10.96 0.96 -7.97
N VAL A 123 -10.22 0.90 -6.86
CA VAL A 123 -10.67 1.39 -5.54
C VAL A 123 -9.73 2.48 -5.08
N PHE A 124 -10.29 3.59 -4.59
CA PHE A 124 -9.52 4.75 -4.14
C PHE A 124 -9.95 5.19 -2.75
N TRP A 125 -8.98 5.57 -1.92
CA TRP A 125 -9.22 6.16 -0.61
C TRP A 125 -8.15 7.19 -0.28
N GLN A 126 -8.51 8.24 0.47
CA GLN A 126 -7.56 9.19 1.03
C GLN A 126 -8.01 9.66 2.42
N SER A 127 -7.05 10.02 3.27
CA SER A 127 -7.28 10.38 4.67
C SER A 127 -7.96 11.74 4.88
N GLY A 128 -8.08 12.54 3.83
CA GLY A 128 -8.67 13.88 3.87
C GLY A 128 -8.24 14.74 2.69
N GLU A 129 -8.42 16.06 2.82
CA GLU A 129 -7.92 17.02 1.82
C GLU A 129 -6.39 16.96 1.73
N PRO A 130 -5.80 17.01 0.52
CA PRO A 130 -4.36 17.00 0.39
C PRO A 130 -3.71 18.30 0.94
N PRO A 131 -2.55 18.22 1.63
CA PRO A 131 -1.91 19.38 2.22
C PRO A 131 -1.51 20.41 1.16
N SER A 132 -1.72 21.68 1.47
CA SER A 132 -1.26 22.78 0.62
C SER A 132 0.26 22.83 0.53
N GLY A 133 0.77 23.20 -0.65
CA GLY A 133 2.21 23.32 -0.91
C GLY A 133 2.92 21.99 -1.20
N VAL A 134 2.18 20.89 -1.39
CA VAL A 134 2.74 19.59 -1.82
C VAL A 134 2.41 19.35 -3.28
N TRP A 135 3.42 19.01 -4.08
CA TRP A 135 3.20 18.54 -5.43
C TRP A 135 2.67 17.10 -5.41
N ILE A 136 1.46 16.91 -5.94
CA ILE A 136 0.79 15.60 -5.99
C ILE A 136 0.62 15.19 -7.45
N PRO A 137 1.44 14.26 -7.96
CA PRO A 137 1.31 13.80 -9.33
C PRO A 137 0.02 12.95 -9.50
N PRO A 138 -0.52 12.81 -10.72
CA PRO A 138 -1.58 11.84 -11.01
C PRO A 138 -1.21 10.43 -10.52
N GLN A 139 -2.21 9.66 -10.10
CA GLN A 139 -2.00 8.29 -9.59
C GLN A 139 -2.23 7.22 -10.66
N ASP A 140 -2.50 7.63 -11.91
CA ASP A 140 -2.94 6.73 -12.97
C ASP A 140 -1.93 5.61 -13.23
N VAL A 141 -2.42 4.37 -13.22
CA VAL A 141 -1.69 3.20 -13.69
C VAL A 141 -2.22 2.86 -15.07
N SER A 142 -1.35 2.42 -15.98
CA SER A 142 -1.83 1.90 -17.26
C SER A 142 -2.78 0.73 -16.99
N GLY A 143 -4.03 0.88 -17.44
CA GLY A 143 -5.02 -0.18 -17.30
C GLY A 143 -4.52 -1.49 -17.89
N TYR A 144 -5.03 -2.61 -17.36
CA TYR A 144 -4.66 -3.94 -17.83
C TYR A 144 -4.84 -4.04 -19.36
N ARG A 145 -3.73 -4.14 -20.08
CA ARG A 145 -3.75 -4.56 -21.47
C ARG A 145 -3.73 -6.08 -21.43
N GLY A 146 -4.81 -6.70 -21.90
CA GLY A 146 -4.88 -8.15 -22.05
C GLY A 146 -3.69 -8.72 -22.81
N ARG A 147 -3.65 -10.04 -22.99
CA ARG A 147 -2.68 -10.64 -23.91
C ARG A 147 -3.04 -10.22 -25.34
N GLY A 148 -2.48 -9.11 -25.79
CA GLY A 148 -2.46 -8.62 -27.17
C GLY A 148 -1.03 -8.55 -27.66
#